data_AF-D9X1M3-F1
#
_entry.id   AF-D9X1M3-F1
#
_cell.length_a   1.000
_cell.length_b   1.000
_cell.length_c   1.000
_cell.angle_alpha   90.00
_cell.angle_beta   90.00
_cell.angle_gamma   90.00
#
_symmetry.space_group_name_H-M   'P 1'
#
loop_
_entity.id
_entity.type
_entity.pdbx_description
1 polymer ?
#
loop_
_entity_poly.entity_id
_entity_poly.type
_entity_poly.pdbx_seq_one_letter_code
_entity_poly.pdbx_strand_id
1 'polypeptide(L)'
;MAAGATTGAGPAHARPETAPAAAAAPAAAYCGAAHRIEQKLSTGTTWRMCWRYDSKAGLVLENVSYQPKGETKPIKVLNSARLGQIHVPYDDGNIEYDDLTGFDFAQGLMNLAPGECPGGTIKTIKVPDSWNEDPNVKGLCTTTRSRGHAYRMQGDTANKVYQTQGKDLLVYTVNQVGWYEYMTEWRFQDDGAITMNVGATGSLSWDDYDAGDGRGWPIGKGAAAKATSHSHNAFWRLDFALDGSTKNSVEQYDSTVTPQATGQRAPTTKTTRTKITKELAGDSKNYRWWRVVSAAGKNKDGHARSYEIVPGPTTKYPGRRFTKHDLYVTQYNKCELFASNNPGNCGAGAGSSVDKWVNGQALNHPVVWMNIGFHHIARDEDQQPMPVHWQGFSIAPRDVTAMNPLTPAELGWQNGHWQPRS
;
A
#
# COMPACT_ATOMS: atom_id res chain seq x y z
N MET A 1 -37.14 -14.11 68.41
CA MET A 1 -36.17 -14.92 67.64
C MET A 1 -36.81 -15.16 66.28
N ALA A 2 -36.65 -14.29 65.29
CA ALA A 2 -35.49 -14.12 64.41
C ALA A 2 -35.12 -15.40 63.63
N ALA A 3 -35.58 -15.47 62.38
CA ALA A 3 -34.94 -16.20 61.30
C ALA A 3 -35.40 -15.57 59.97
N GLY A 4 -34.62 -14.61 59.48
CA GLY A 4 -34.76 -14.01 58.17
C GLY A 4 -34.06 -14.86 57.11
N ALA A 5 -34.71 -15.03 55.97
CA ALA A 5 -34.12 -15.60 54.76
C ALA A 5 -33.35 -14.51 54.02
N THR A 6 -32.07 -14.78 53.75
CA THR A 6 -31.16 -13.92 53.00
C THR A 6 -31.41 -14.07 51.50
N THR A 7 -31.87 -13.01 50.83
CA THR A 7 -31.79 -12.86 49.38
C THR A 7 -30.53 -12.06 49.04
N GLY A 8 -29.57 -12.69 48.37
CA GLY A 8 -28.37 -12.03 47.86
C GLY A 8 -28.70 -11.16 46.65
N ALA A 9 -28.40 -9.86 46.74
CA ALA A 9 -28.38 -8.96 45.60
C ALA A 9 -27.08 -9.18 44.81
N GLY A 10 -27.19 -9.62 43.55
CA GLY A 10 -26.06 -9.67 42.62
C GLY A 10 -25.64 -8.25 42.18
N PRO A 11 -24.38 -8.06 41.76
CA PRO A 11 -23.91 -6.75 41.31
C PRO A 11 -24.62 -6.35 40.00
N ALA A 12 -25.10 -5.12 39.96
CA ALA A 12 -25.71 -4.53 38.78
C ALA A 12 -24.66 -4.37 37.67
N HIS A 13 -24.85 -5.05 36.54
CA HIS A 13 -24.09 -4.79 35.33
C HIS A 13 -24.55 -3.47 34.71
N ALA A 14 -23.72 -2.43 34.85
CA ALA A 14 -23.84 -1.22 34.06
C ALA A 14 -23.60 -1.56 32.59
N ARG A 15 -24.62 -1.30 31.76
CA ARG A 15 -24.55 -1.36 30.30
C ARG A 15 -23.55 -0.30 29.83
N PRO A 16 -22.57 -0.60 28.95
CA PRO A 16 -21.73 0.44 28.36
C PRO A 16 -22.60 1.32 27.47
N GLU A 17 -22.60 2.61 27.77
CA GLU A 17 -23.21 3.64 26.96
C GLU A 17 -22.41 3.74 25.66
N THR A 18 -23.06 3.49 24.52
CA THR A 18 -22.44 3.56 23.19
C THR A 18 -21.98 5.00 22.92
N ALA A 19 -20.67 5.21 22.84
CA ALA A 19 -20.10 6.46 22.36
C ALA A 19 -20.59 6.72 20.91
N PRO A 20 -21.00 7.96 20.58
CA PRO A 20 -21.44 8.27 19.23
C PRO A 20 -20.27 8.11 18.25
N ALA A 21 -20.49 7.34 17.19
CA ALA A 21 -19.52 7.15 16.13
C ALA A 21 -19.13 8.50 15.53
N ALA A 22 -17.84 8.81 15.55
CA ALA A 22 -17.30 9.99 14.89
C ALA A 22 -17.64 9.92 13.39
N ALA A 23 -18.53 10.81 12.94
CA ALA A 23 -18.82 10.98 11.53
C ALA A 23 -17.52 11.40 10.81
N ALA A 24 -17.17 10.70 9.73
CA ALA A 24 -16.08 11.09 8.86
C ALA A 24 -16.30 12.53 8.39
N ALA A 25 -15.40 13.45 8.76
CA ALA A 25 -15.54 14.85 8.34
C ALA A 25 -15.41 14.97 6.82
N PRO A 26 -16.09 15.93 6.18
CA PRO A 26 -16.06 16.07 4.73
C PRO A 26 -14.64 16.34 4.22
N ALA A 27 -14.28 15.76 3.07
CA ALA A 27 -12.96 15.79 2.44
C ALA A 27 -12.33 17.19 2.26
N ALA A 28 -13.12 18.27 2.33
CA ALA A 28 -12.64 19.65 2.26
C ALA A 28 -11.90 20.10 3.55
N ALA A 29 -12.17 19.50 4.71
CA ALA A 29 -11.54 19.90 5.98
C ALA A 29 -10.06 19.44 6.09
N TYR A 30 -9.68 18.35 5.40
CA TYR A 30 -8.38 17.70 5.57
C TYR A 30 -7.30 18.11 4.56
N CYS A 31 -7.57 19.06 3.67
CA CYS A 31 -6.54 19.59 2.74
C CYS A 31 -6.20 21.07 2.95
N GLY A 32 -6.35 21.55 4.19
CA GLY A 32 -5.77 22.83 4.60
C GLY A 32 -4.24 22.82 4.53
N ALA A 33 -3.62 24.00 4.60
CA ALA A 33 -2.16 24.16 4.45
C ALA A 33 -1.33 23.25 5.39
N ALA A 34 -1.82 22.97 6.60
CA ALA A 34 -1.15 22.08 7.56
C ALA A 34 -1.04 20.62 7.09
N HIS A 35 -2.04 20.17 6.32
CA HIS A 35 -2.21 18.80 5.87
C HIS A 35 -1.78 18.58 4.41
N ARG A 36 -1.27 19.63 3.74
CA ARG A 36 -0.81 19.54 2.36
C ARG A 36 0.68 19.23 2.30
N ILE A 37 1.04 18.34 1.38
CA ILE A 37 2.41 18.10 0.93
C ILE A 37 2.48 18.52 -0.54
N GLU A 38 3.43 19.40 -0.85
CA GLU A 38 3.80 19.75 -2.22
C GLU A 38 5.32 19.75 -2.30
N GLN A 39 5.88 18.87 -3.13
CA GLN A 39 7.31 18.70 -3.28
C GLN A 39 7.68 18.71 -4.76
N LYS A 40 8.48 19.69 -5.15
CA LYS A 40 9.18 19.69 -6.43
C LYS A 40 10.52 18.98 -6.26
N LEU A 41 10.73 17.92 -7.01
CA LEU A 41 11.96 17.14 -7.03
C LEU A 41 13.01 17.83 -7.90
N SER A 42 14.28 17.51 -7.69
CA SER A 42 15.42 18.11 -8.42
C SER A 42 15.36 17.88 -9.93
N THR A 43 14.69 16.82 -10.37
CA THR A 43 14.44 16.50 -11.78
C THR A 43 13.31 17.34 -12.41
N GLY A 44 12.62 18.18 -11.63
CA GLY A 44 11.59 19.10 -12.09
C GLY A 44 10.15 18.58 -11.92
N THR A 45 9.98 17.29 -11.67
CA THR A 45 8.70 16.69 -11.29
C THR A 45 8.16 17.28 -10.00
N THR A 46 6.85 17.49 -9.91
CA THR A 46 6.19 17.92 -8.67
C THR A 46 5.10 16.94 -8.26
N TRP A 47 5.13 16.53 -6.99
CA TRP A 47 4.09 15.73 -6.35
C TRP A 47 3.27 16.60 -5.40
N ARG A 48 1.95 16.38 -5.37
CA ARG A 48 1.04 17.05 -4.44
C ARG A 48 0.04 16.08 -3.88
N MET A 49 -0.25 16.21 -2.59
CA MET A 49 -1.22 15.38 -1.87
C MET A 49 -1.67 16.07 -0.58
N CYS A 50 -2.75 15.58 -0.02
CA CYS A 50 -3.17 15.85 1.35
C CYS A 50 -2.87 14.60 2.18
N TRP A 51 -2.58 14.78 3.46
CA TRP A 51 -2.47 13.67 4.40
C TRP A 51 -3.46 13.88 5.55
N ARG A 52 -4.03 12.78 6.02
CA ARG A 52 -4.74 12.73 7.29
C ARG A 52 -4.30 11.49 8.06
N TYR A 53 -4.61 11.49 9.35
CA TYR A 53 -4.36 10.35 10.22
C TYR A 53 -5.70 9.72 10.61
N ASP A 54 -5.90 8.47 10.21
CA ASP A 54 -7.08 7.66 10.45
C ASP A 54 -6.93 6.91 11.78
N SER A 55 -8.01 6.80 12.57
CA SER A 55 -7.99 6.17 13.91
C SER A 55 -7.71 4.67 13.89
N LYS A 56 -7.62 4.06 12.70
CA LYS A 56 -7.29 2.64 12.52
C LYS A 56 -6.21 2.44 11.47
N ALA A 57 -6.39 2.98 10.26
CA ALA A 57 -5.41 2.79 9.18
C ALA A 57 -4.12 3.62 9.31
N GLY A 58 -4.04 4.54 10.29
CA GLY A 58 -2.91 5.44 10.43
C GLY A 58 -2.82 6.43 9.26
N LEU A 59 -1.66 6.51 8.60
CA LEU A 59 -1.45 7.45 7.49
C LEU A 59 -2.36 7.15 6.29
N VAL A 60 -3.17 8.15 5.91
CA VAL A 60 -3.97 8.14 4.68
C VAL A 60 -3.55 9.30 3.80
N LEU A 61 -3.23 9.01 2.54
CA LEU A 61 -2.93 10.01 1.53
C LEU A 61 -4.14 10.23 0.65
N GLU A 62 -4.49 11.48 0.43
CA GLU A 62 -5.65 11.88 -0.37
C GLU A 62 -5.22 12.86 -1.44
N ASN A 63 -6.01 12.92 -2.50
CA ASN A 63 -5.86 13.87 -3.58
C ASN A 63 -4.47 13.87 -4.26
N VAL A 64 -3.82 12.71 -4.35
CA VAL A 64 -2.48 12.55 -4.93
C VAL A 64 -2.48 12.95 -6.40
N SER A 65 -1.58 13.84 -6.77
CA SER A 65 -1.36 14.27 -8.15
C SER A 65 0.12 14.37 -8.50
N TYR A 66 0.39 14.04 -9.77
CA TYR A 66 1.70 13.97 -10.38
C TYR A 66 1.79 15.05 -11.45
N GLN A 67 2.85 15.86 -11.43
CA GLN A 67 3.15 16.80 -12.49
C GLN A 67 4.56 16.53 -13.01
N PRO A 68 4.71 15.81 -14.12
CA PRO A 68 6.02 15.62 -14.73
C PRO A 68 6.60 16.95 -15.21
N LYS A 69 7.93 16.98 -15.35
CA LYS A 69 8.63 18.11 -15.98
C LYS A 69 8.01 18.39 -17.37
N GLY A 70 7.58 19.63 -17.59
CA GLY A 70 7.04 20.09 -18.88
C GLY A 70 5.52 19.94 -19.04
N GLU A 71 4.80 19.36 -18.09
CA GLU A 71 3.34 19.44 -18.06
C GLU A 71 2.87 20.72 -17.35
N THR A 72 1.89 21.41 -17.93
CA THR A 72 1.39 22.71 -17.42
C THR A 72 0.41 22.57 -16.26
N LYS A 73 -0.19 21.39 -16.10
CA LYS A 73 -1.18 21.09 -15.06
C LYS A 73 -0.85 19.78 -14.35
N PRO A 74 -1.15 19.66 -13.05
CA PRO A 74 -1.04 18.39 -12.35
C PRO A 74 -2.04 17.36 -12.90
N ILE A 75 -1.61 16.12 -13.00
CA ILE A 75 -2.41 14.96 -13.37
C ILE A 75 -2.85 14.29 -12.07
N LYS A 76 -4.15 14.23 -11.82
CA LYS A 76 -4.69 13.50 -10.67
C LYS A 76 -4.42 12.01 -10.85
N VAL A 77 -3.97 11.34 -9.79
CA VAL A 77 -3.67 9.90 -9.79
C VAL A 77 -4.62 9.15 -8.86
N LEU A 78 -4.54 9.44 -7.56
CA LEU A 78 -5.34 8.78 -6.52
C LEU A 78 -6.26 9.79 -5.85
N ASN A 79 -7.51 9.38 -5.62
CA ASN A 79 -8.40 10.07 -4.69
C ASN A 79 -7.99 9.78 -3.24
N SER A 80 -7.72 8.52 -2.92
CA SER A 80 -7.24 8.08 -1.61
C SER A 80 -6.37 6.83 -1.72
N ALA A 81 -5.35 6.73 -0.87
CA ALA A 81 -4.51 5.56 -0.71
C ALA A 81 -4.16 5.37 0.77
N ARG A 82 -4.27 4.13 1.24
CA ARG A 82 -4.12 3.77 2.66
C ARG A 82 -3.81 2.30 2.83
N LEU A 83 -3.34 1.93 4.02
CA LEU A 83 -3.43 0.54 4.46
C LEU A 83 -4.90 0.12 4.62
N GLY A 84 -5.14 -1.14 4.26
CA GLY A 84 -6.41 -1.82 4.29
C GLY A 84 -6.50 -2.87 5.41
N GLN A 85 -5.40 -3.47 5.84
CA GLN A 85 -5.27 -4.33 7.03
C GLN A 85 -3.80 -4.77 7.16
N ILE A 86 -3.38 -5.19 8.34
CA ILE A 86 -2.23 -6.07 8.54
C ILE A 86 -2.75 -7.27 9.34
N HIS A 87 -2.82 -8.44 8.71
CA HIS A 87 -3.36 -9.65 9.31
C HIS A 87 -2.23 -10.62 9.66
N VAL A 88 -2.10 -10.95 10.95
CA VAL A 88 -0.97 -11.67 11.55
C VAL A 88 -1.41 -12.98 12.22
N PRO A 89 -1.58 -14.08 11.46
CA PRO A 89 -1.84 -15.39 12.02
C PRO A 89 -0.54 -16.07 12.43
N TYR A 90 -0.53 -16.63 13.65
CA TYR A 90 0.56 -17.49 14.12
C TYR A 90 0.36 -18.94 13.64
N ASP A 91 1.46 -19.62 13.34
CA ASP A 91 1.42 -20.94 12.70
C ASP A 91 0.90 -22.03 13.66
N ASP A 92 0.99 -21.82 14.97
CA ASP A 92 0.43 -22.70 15.99
C ASP A 92 -1.11 -22.59 16.12
N GLY A 93 -1.71 -21.58 15.49
CA GLY A 93 -3.15 -21.33 15.49
C GLY A 93 -3.71 -20.79 16.80
N ASN A 94 -2.87 -20.46 17.79
CA ASN A 94 -3.32 -19.94 19.08
C ASN A 94 -3.78 -18.49 18.99
N ILE A 95 -3.17 -17.72 18.08
CA ILE A 95 -3.35 -16.27 17.97
C ILE A 95 -3.47 -15.83 16.51
N GLU A 96 -4.37 -14.88 16.26
CA GLU A 96 -4.55 -14.21 14.96
C GLU A 96 -4.92 -12.74 15.22
N TYR A 97 -4.10 -11.82 14.71
CA TYR A 97 -4.34 -10.39 14.86
C TYR A 97 -4.79 -9.74 13.55
N ASP A 98 -5.63 -8.72 13.69
CA ASP A 98 -5.92 -7.71 12.68
C ASP A 98 -5.43 -6.36 13.23
N ASP A 99 -4.15 -6.04 12.99
CA ASP A 99 -3.47 -4.98 13.73
C ASP A 99 -4.17 -3.62 13.59
N LEU A 100 -4.68 -3.32 12.39
CA LEU A 100 -5.33 -2.02 12.13
C LEU A 100 -6.69 -1.89 12.82
N THR A 101 -7.50 -2.96 12.80
CA THR A 101 -8.90 -2.86 13.25
C THR A 101 -9.12 -3.34 14.67
N GLY A 102 -8.27 -4.26 15.16
CA GLY A 102 -8.43 -4.97 16.43
C GLY A 102 -7.23 -4.90 17.38
N PHE A 103 -6.10 -4.31 16.99
CA PHE A 103 -4.93 -4.16 17.87
C PHE A 103 -4.31 -2.76 17.82
N ASP A 104 -5.18 -1.76 17.62
CA ASP A 104 -4.93 -0.33 17.86
C ASP A 104 -3.66 0.24 17.21
N PHE A 105 -3.34 -0.25 16.02
CA PHE A 105 -2.21 0.21 15.21
C PHE A 105 -2.02 1.72 15.18
N ALA A 106 -3.09 2.49 14.94
CA ALA A 106 -3.00 3.93 14.80
C ALA A 106 -2.64 4.64 16.12
N GLN A 107 -3.10 4.12 17.26
CA GLN A 107 -2.82 4.67 18.57
C GLN A 107 -1.35 4.49 18.96
N GLY A 108 -0.70 3.45 18.42
CA GLY A 108 0.73 3.17 18.57
C GLY A 108 1.68 4.07 17.76
N LEU A 109 1.24 5.21 17.23
CA LEU A 109 2.11 6.14 16.49
C LEU A 109 3.28 6.61 17.37
N MET A 110 4.51 6.49 16.85
CA MET A 110 5.72 6.83 17.58
C MET A 110 6.27 8.22 17.22
N ASN A 111 6.97 8.85 18.17
CA ASN A 111 7.74 10.06 17.91
C ASN A 111 8.99 9.72 17.10
N LEU A 112 9.22 10.46 16.01
CA LEU A 112 10.43 10.36 15.21
C LEU A 112 11.48 11.37 15.69
N ALA A 113 12.71 10.89 15.85
CA ALA A 113 13.89 11.72 16.03
C ALA A 113 14.34 12.35 14.69
N PRO A 114 15.05 13.49 14.70
CA PRO A 114 15.55 14.11 13.47
C PRO A 114 16.40 13.19 12.59
N GLY A 115 17.16 12.27 13.21
CA GLY A 115 18.00 11.30 12.49
C GLY A 115 17.20 10.26 11.70
N GLU A 116 15.95 10.01 12.07
CA GLU A 116 15.10 9.07 11.35
C GLU A 116 14.58 9.68 10.04
N CYS A 117 14.38 11.01 9.99
CA CYS A 117 13.90 11.77 8.84
C CYS A 117 14.99 12.66 8.21
N PRO A 118 16.12 12.09 7.73
CA PRO A 118 17.27 12.87 7.29
C PRO A 118 16.91 13.79 6.11
N GLY A 119 17.26 15.07 6.24
CA GLY A 119 16.98 16.10 5.23
C GLY A 119 15.51 16.41 5.01
N GLY A 120 14.62 15.92 5.87
CA GLY A 120 13.18 16.07 5.77
C GLY A 120 12.57 16.92 6.87
N THR A 121 11.25 16.91 6.92
CA THR A 121 10.45 17.55 7.96
C THR A 121 9.64 16.50 8.71
N ILE A 122 9.58 16.61 10.03
CA ILE A 122 8.71 15.80 10.88
C ILE A 122 7.52 16.67 11.32
N LYS A 123 6.31 16.27 10.91
CA LYS A 123 5.06 16.92 11.31
C LYS A 123 4.46 16.26 12.54
N THR A 124 3.84 17.08 13.39
CA THR A 124 3.04 16.61 14.51
C THR A 124 1.66 16.18 14.03
N ILE A 125 1.23 15.00 14.47
CA ILE A 125 -0.07 14.40 14.26
C ILE A 125 -0.80 14.42 15.60
N LYS A 126 -2.05 14.89 15.61
CA LYS A 126 -2.96 14.64 16.72
C LYS A 126 -3.61 13.27 16.49
N VAL A 127 -3.17 12.26 17.24
CA VAL A 127 -3.63 10.87 17.11
C VAL A 127 -5.09 10.77 17.60
N PRO A 128 -6.03 10.36 16.75
CA PRO A 128 -7.40 10.11 17.16
C PRO A 128 -7.48 8.94 18.15
N ASP A 129 -8.37 9.05 19.13
CA ASP A 129 -8.63 8.00 20.14
C ASP A 129 -7.35 7.56 20.87
N SER A 130 -6.38 8.47 21.03
CA SER A 130 -5.09 8.18 21.68
C SER A 130 -5.28 7.72 23.12
N TRP A 131 -4.47 6.75 23.52
CA TRP A 131 -4.39 6.29 24.91
C TRP A 131 -3.57 7.22 25.81
N ASN A 132 -2.73 8.06 25.21
CA ASN A 132 -1.85 8.98 25.93
C ASN A 132 -2.62 10.26 26.31
N GLU A 133 -2.26 10.85 27.44
CA GLU A 133 -2.80 12.15 27.86
C GLU A 133 -2.51 13.26 26.82
N ASP A 134 -1.32 13.23 26.22
CA ASP A 134 -0.98 14.06 25.07
C ASP A 134 -1.14 13.26 23.76
N PRO A 135 -2.17 13.56 22.95
CA PRO A 135 -2.39 12.89 21.67
C PRO A 135 -1.45 13.41 20.57
N ASN A 136 -0.59 14.39 20.82
CA ASN A 136 0.27 15.00 19.80
C ASN A 136 1.60 14.24 19.66
N VAL A 137 1.81 13.63 18.51
CA VAL A 137 3.02 12.83 18.22
C VAL A 137 3.75 13.40 17.01
N LYS A 138 5.06 13.61 17.11
CA LYS A 138 5.92 14.01 15.97
C LYS A 138 6.20 12.80 15.07
N GLY A 139 5.16 12.30 14.39
CA GLY A 139 5.18 10.98 13.77
C GLY A 139 5.21 10.93 12.24
N LEU A 140 5.09 12.05 11.53
CA LEU A 140 5.04 12.06 10.05
C LEU A 140 6.31 12.63 9.44
N CYS A 141 7.15 11.78 8.86
CA CYS A 141 8.28 12.23 8.06
C CYS A 141 7.87 12.52 6.62
N THR A 142 8.40 13.61 6.07
CA THR A 142 8.41 13.90 4.63
C THR A 142 9.82 14.30 4.22
N THR A 143 10.46 13.54 3.32
CA THR A 143 11.84 13.80 2.88
C THR A 143 12.01 13.46 1.40
N THR A 144 13.18 13.75 0.83
CA THR A 144 13.56 13.28 -0.51
C THR A 144 14.81 12.42 -0.45
N ARG A 145 14.89 11.37 -1.27
CA ARG A 145 16.06 10.49 -1.36
C ARG A 145 16.49 10.27 -2.79
N SER A 146 17.76 9.91 -3.00
CA SER A 146 18.23 9.45 -4.30
C SER A 146 17.68 8.05 -4.56
N ARG A 147 17.26 7.78 -5.80
CA ARG A 147 16.81 6.43 -6.22
C ARG A 147 17.76 5.75 -7.20
N GLY A 148 18.97 6.31 -7.37
CA GLY A 148 19.94 5.85 -8.37
C GLY A 148 19.63 6.39 -9.76
N HIS A 149 19.97 5.65 -10.82
CA HIS A 149 19.76 6.11 -12.19
C HIS A 149 18.26 6.16 -12.53
N ALA A 150 17.79 7.34 -12.95
CA ALA A 150 16.49 7.47 -13.63
C ALA A 150 16.57 6.88 -15.05
N TYR A 151 17.69 7.09 -15.73
CA TYR A 151 18.04 6.41 -16.98
C TYR A 151 19.55 6.53 -17.26
N ARG A 152 20.03 5.64 -18.13
CA ARG A 152 21.34 5.70 -18.77
C ARG A 152 21.22 5.15 -20.19
N MET A 153 21.66 5.91 -21.18
CA MET A 153 21.68 5.52 -22.59
C MET A 153 22.98 5.98 -23.24
N GLN A 154 23.70 5.07 -23.89
CA GLN A 154 24.79 5.42 -24.80
C GLN A 154 24.18 6.06 -26.07
N GLY A 155 24.67 7.23 -26.45
CA GLY A 155 24.32 7.86 -27.73
C GLY A 155 24.96 7.11 -28.91
N ASP A 156 24.53 7.43 -30.12
CA ASP A 156 24.92 6.69 -31.33
C ASP A 156 26.42 6.82 -31.64
N THR A 157 27.03 7.90 -31.14
CA THR A 157 28.49 8.05 -31.08
C THR A 157 29.00 7.66 -29.69
N ALA A 158 30.15 6.97 -29.64
CA ALA A 158 30.81 6.55 -28.40
C ALA A 158 31.05 7.71 -27.40
N ASN A 159 31.15 8.95 -27.88
CA ASN A 159 31.50 10.13 -27.08
C ASN A 159 30.32 10.78 -26.32
N LYS A 160 29.09 10.26 -26.41
CA LYS A 160 27.93 10.87 -25.76
C LYS A 160 27.14 9.87 -24.94
N VAL A 161 26.89 10.19 -23.67
CA VAL A 161 26.04 9.41 -22.77
C VAL A 161 24.93 10.32 -22.24
N TYR A 162 23.68 9.87 -22.36
CA TYR A 162 22.54 10.49 -21.70
C TYR A 162 22.29 9.76 -20.39
N GLN A 163 22.43 10.46 -19.27
CA GLN A 163 22.11 9.89 -17.96
C GLN A 163 21.49 10.94 -17.03
N THR A 164 20.73 10.48 -16.04
CA THR A 164 20.23 11.30 -14.94
C THR A 164 20.06 10.44 -13.69
N GLN A 165 20.39 11.00 -12.53
CA GLN A 165 20.06 10.40 -11.24
C GLN A 165 18.62 10.81 -10.87
N GLY A 166 17.82 9.82 -10.47
CA GLY A 166 16.44 10.00 -10.07
C GLY A 166 16.31 10.38 -8.60
N LYS A 167 15.15 10.93 -8.27
CA LYS A 167 14.78 11.37 -6.93
C LYS A 167 13.42 10.82 -6.55
N ASP A 168 13.28 10.45 -5.28
CA ASP A 168 12.01 10.10 -4.66
C ASP A 168 11.60 11.18 -3.65
N LEU A 169 10.30 11.42 -3.54
CA LEU A 169 9.67 11.95 -2.33
C LEU A 169 9.23 10.76 -1.47
N LEU A 170 9.63 10.74 -0.19
CA LEU A 170 9.22 9.74 0.79
C LEU A 170 8.31 10.37 1.83
N VAL A 171 7.21 9.68 2.14
CA VAL A 171 6.27 10.03 3.22
C VAL A 171 6.02 8.79 4.05
N TYR A 172 6.30 8.83 5.35
CA TYR A 172 6.10 7.65 6.21
C TYR A 172 5.83 7.97 7.68
N THR A 173 5.26 6.99 8.37
CA THR A 173 5.05 6.94 9.83
C THR A 173 5.60 5.62 10.39
N VAL A 174 5.86 5.58 11.70
CA VAL A 174 6.23 4.36 12.44
C VAL A 174 5.20 4.12 13.54
N ASN A 175 4.64 2.92 13.57
CA ASN A 175 3.54 2.52 14.44
C ASN A 175 3.94 1.26 15.21
N GLN A 176 3.93 1.31 16.54
CA GLN A 176 4.17 0.15 17.39
C GLN A 176 2.86 -0.63 17.62
N VAL A 177 2.92 -1.95 17.47
CA VAL A 177 1.82 -2.87 17.78
C VAL A 177 2.41 -4.07 18.53
N GLY A 178 2.12 -4.13 19.83
CA GLY A 178 2.78 -5.09 20.73
C GLY A 178 4.31 -4.97 20.65
N TRP A 179 4.96 -6.04 20.23
CA TRP A 179 6.41 -6.14 20.09
C TRP A 179 6.94 -5.62 18.73
N TYR A 180 6.07 -5.49 17.74
CA TYR A 180 6.43 -5.07 16.39
C TYR A 180 6.34 -3.57 16.23
N GLU A 181 7.17 -3.06 15.33
CA GLU A 181 7.06 -1.72 14.77
C GLU A 181 6.84 -1.82 13.26
N TYR A 182 5.86 -1.08 12.76
CA TYR A 182 5.51 -1.03 11.34
C TYR A 182 5.82 0.35 10.75
N MET A 183 6.67 0.37 9.73
CA MET A 183 6.98 1.54 8.93
C MET A 183 6.04 1.60 7.73
N THR A 184 5.00 2.44 7.78
CA THR A 184 4.10 2.65 6.63
C THR A 184 4.70 3.68 5.70
N GLU A 185 5.23 3.25 4.55
CA GLU A 185 6.03 4.09 3.65
C GLU A 185 5.42 4.23 2.26
N TRP A 186 5.33 5.47 1.79
CA TRP A 186 4.93 5.84 0.43
C TRP A 186 6.09 6.54 -0.27
N ARG A 187 6.56 5.98 -1.39
CA ARG A 187 7.61 6.58 -2.23
C ARG A 187 7.00 7.06 -3.55
N PHE A 188 7.19 8.34 -3.85
CA PHE A 188 6.71 9.01 -5.05
C PHE A 188 7.91 9.38 -5.93
N GLN A 189 8.10 8.65 -7.02
CA GLN A 189 9.28 8.75 -7.87
C GLN A 189 9.12 9.87 -8.91
N ASP A 190 10.23 10.42 -9.37
CA ASP A 190 10.21 11.50 -10.36
C ASP A 190 9.76 11.11 -11.77
N ASP A 191 9.75 9.81 -12.09
CA ASP A 191 9.19 9.28 -13.33
C ASP A 191 7.67 9.04 -13.25
N GLY A 192 7.07 9.18 -12.06
CA GLY A 192 5.64 9.04 -11.83
C GLY A 192 5.25 7.72 -11.15
N ALA A 193 6.18 6.80 -10.92
CA ALA A 193 5.92 5.58 -10.16
C ALA A 193 5.62 5.90 -8.68
N ILE A 194 4.76 5.08 -8.08
CA ILE A 194 4.45 5.16 -6.65
C ILE A 194 4.69 3.77 -6.06
N THR A 195 5.55 3.67 -5.05
CA THR A 195 5.84 2.44 -4.32
C THR A 195 5.25 2.52 -2.92
N MET A 196 4.56 1.47 -2.52
CA MET A 196 3.91 1.34 -1.23
C MET A 196 4.54 0.19 -0.46
N ASN A 197 5.05 0.47 0.73
CA ASN A 197 5.69 -0.53 1.57
C ASN A 197 5.17 -0.47 3.01
N VAL A 198 5.20 -1.63 3.66
CA VAL A 198 5.20 -1.77 5.11
C VAL A 198 6.49 -2.47 5.48
N GLY A 199 7.28 -1.84 6.35
CA GLY A 199 8.46 -2.44 6.97
C GLY A 199 8.10 -3.00 8.34
N ALA A 200 8.27 -4.29 8.58
CA ALA A 200 8.14 -4.90 9.91
C ALA A 200 9.51 -4.94 10.60
N THR A 201 9.61 -4.37 11.80
CA THR A 201 10.80 -4.29 12.67
C THR A 201 10.38 -4.32 14.15
N GLY A 202 11.19 -3.80 15.06
CA GLY A 202 10.94 -3.87 16.51
C GLY A 202 11.63 -5.07 17.13
N SER A 203 10.87 -5.91 17.83
CA SER A 203 11.37 -7.12 18.48
C SER A 203 10.47 -8.31 18.17
N LEU A 204 11.05 -9.51 18.12
CA LEU A 204 10.25 -10.71 18.26
C LEU A 204 9.56 -10.70 19.63
N SER A 205 8.34 -11.21 19.67
CA SER A 205 7.61 -11.45 20.90
C SER A 205 8.29 -12.58 21.68
N TRP A 206 8.80 -12.28 22.87
CA TRP A 206 9.40 -13.30 23.74
C TRP A 206 8.35 -14.24 24.33
N ASP A 207 7.07 -13.84 24.33
CA ASP A 207 5.94 -14.71 24.69
C ASP A 207 5.86 -15.92 23.74
N ASP A 208 6.43 -15.82 22.55
CA ASP A 208 6.37 -16.84 21.49
C ASP A 208 7.67 -17.68 21.40
N TYR A 209 8.50 -17.67 22.45
CA TYR A 209 9.83 -18.32 22.48
C TYR A 209 9.81 -19.79 22.94
N ASP A 210 8.64 -20.41 22.93
CA ASP A 210 8.39 -21.78 23.39
C ASP A 210 7.86 -22.71 22.29
N ALA A 211 8.00 -22.32 21.01
CA ALA A 211 7.41 -23.02 19.88
C ALA A 211 7.69 -24.55 19.88
N GLY A 212 6.63 -25.33 19.80
CA GLY A 212 6.67 -26.78 19.65
C GLY A 212 6.87 -27.26 18.21
N ASP A 213 7.03 -28.59 18.06
CA ASP A 213 6.58 -29.39 16.89
C ASP A 213 6.82 -28.89 15.45
N GLY A 214 7.87 -28.09 15.23
CA GLY A 214 8.31 -27.65 13.91
C GLY A 214 7.58 -26.40 13.39
N ARG A 215 6.76 -25.74 14.21
CA ARG A 215 6.08 -24.47 13.86
C ARG A 215 6.85 -23.22 14.23
N GLY A 216 8.13 -23.36 14.53
CA GLY A 216 9.01 -22.26 14.88
C GLY A 216 10.46 -22.57 14.53
N TRP A 217 11.35 -21.62 14.82
CA TRP A 217 12.77 -21.74 14.55
C TRP A 217 13.60 -21.65 15.83
N PRO A 218 14.61 -22.50 16.03
CA PRO A 218 15.50 -22.41 17.18
C PRO A 218 16.29 -21.09 17.18
N ILE A 219 16.29 -20.41 18.32
CA ILE A 219 17.01 -19.14 18.52
C ILE A 219 17.76 -19.14 19.86
N GLY A 220 18.65 -18.17 20.00
CA GLY A 220 19.44 -17.95 21.19
C GLY A 220 20.62 -18.90 21.30
N LYS A 221 21.52 -18.60 22.25
CA LYS A 221 22.77 -19.36 22.43
C LYS A 221 22.48 -20.84 22.68
N GLY A 222 22.90 -21.69 21.74
CA GLY A 222 22.71 -23.13 21.83
C GLY A 222 21.26 -23.58 21.61
N ALA A 223 20.46 -22.82 20.87
CA ALA A 223 19.04 -23.12 20.59
C ALA A 223 18.19 -23.26 21.87
N ALA A 224 18.43 -22.38 22.85
CA ALA A 224 17.77 -22.41 24.15
C ALA A 224 16.28 -22.03 24.09
N ALA A 225 15.84 -21.38 23.01
CA ALA A 225 14.46 -20.96 22.78
C ALA A 225 14.05 -21.27 21.34
N LYS A 226 12.75 -21.13 21.04
CA LYS A 226 12.22 -21.31 19.68
C LYS A 226 11.14 -20.28 19.39
N ALA A 227 11.37 -19.41 18.42
CA ALA A 227 10.40 -18.40 18.02
C ALA A 227 9.32 -19.00 17.11
N THR A 228 8.05 -18.83 17.49
CA THR A 228 6.90 -19.30 16.68
C THR A 228 6.82 -18.54 15.36
N SER A 229 6.72 -19.28 14.26
CA SER A 229 6.54 -18.73 12.91
C SER A 229 5.14 -18.14 12.76
N HIS A 230 5.02 -17.12 11.93
CA HIS A 230 3.76 -16.42 11.69
C HIS A 230 3.79 -15.74 10.32
N SER A 231 2.64 -15.28 9.83
CA SER A 231 2.56 -14.53 8.57
C SER A 231 2.19 -13.07 8.81
N HIS A 232 2.63 -12.17 7.94
CA HIS A 232 2.19 -10.77 7.87
C HIS A 232 1.48 -10.55 6.53
N ASN A 233 0.17 -10.43 6.52
CA ASN A 233 -0.60 -10.17 5.29
C ASN A 233 -1.01 -8.70 5.24
N ALA A 234 -0.22 -7.87 4.55
CA ALA A 234 -0.52 -6.45 4.41
C ALA A 234 -1.42 -6.19 3.21
N PHE A 235 -2.49 -5.46 3.46
CA PHE A 235 -3.40 -4.98 2.43
C PHE A 235 -3.25 -3.48 2.23
N TRP A 236 -3.33 -3.02 0.98
CA TRP A 236 -3.50 -1.61 0.63
C TRP A 236 -4.81 -1.43 -0.12
N ARG A 237 -5.47 -0.29 0.11
CA ARG A 237 -6.68 0.12 -0.59
C ARG A 237 -6.37 1.38 -1.41
N LEU A 238 -6.50 1.27 -2.73
CA LEU A 238 -6.25 2.35 -3.69
C LEU A 238 -7.55 2.75 -4.39
N ASP A 239 -7.95 4.00 -4.18
CA ASP A 239 -9.04 4.65 -4.89
C ASP A 239 -8.47 5.59 -5.96
N PHE A 240 -8.54 5.18 -7.22
CA PHE A 240 -8.02 5.94 -8.36
C PHE A 240 -9.00 7.03 -8.79
N ALA A 241 -8.46 8.21 -9.09
CA ALA A 241 -9.17 9.31 -9.74
C ALA A 241 -8.35 9.88 -10.89
N LEU A 242 -7.91 9.01 -11.82
CA LEU A 242 -7.07 9.41 -12.94
C LEU A 242 -7.71 10.56 -13.71
N ASP A 243 -6.95 11.64 -13.92
CA ASP A 243 -7.39 12.85 -14.60
C ASP A 243 -8.65 13.51 -13.97
N GLY A 244 -8.90 13.26 -12.69
CA GLY A 244 -10.03 13.81 -11.94
C GLY A 244 -11.32 13.01 -12.09
N SER A 245 -11.29 11.85 -12.74
CA SER A 245 -12.45 10.97 -12.90
C SER A 245 -12.31 9.71 -12.06
N THR A 246 -13.36 9.36 -11.31
CA THR A 246 -13.47 8.07 -10.61
C THR A 246 -13.94 6.94 -11.53
N LYS A 247 -14.42 7.26 -12.74
CA LYS A 247 -14.98 6.30 -13.71
C LYS A 247 -13.92 5.53 -14.49
N ASN A 248 -12.85 5.14 -13.82
CA ASN A 248 -11.75 4.40 -14.42
C ASN A 248 -12.18 2.98 -14.82
N SER A 249 -11.47 2.39 -15.79
CA SER A 249 -11.65 0.97 -16.12
C SER A 249 -10.42 0.16 -15.74
N VAL A 250 -10.59 -1.12 -15.45
CA VAL A 250 -9.47 -2.04 -15.21
C VAL A 250 -9.30 -2.96 -16.41
N GLU A 251 -8.06 -3.17 -16.82
CA GLU A 251 -7.70 -4.11 -17.87
C GLU A 251 -6.70 -5.14 -17.33
N GLN A 252 -6.92 -6.40 -17.67
CA GLN A 252 -6.00 -7.50 -17.42
C GLN A 252 -5.29 -7.87 -18.73
N TYR A 253 -3.99 -8.12 -18.63
CA TYR A 253 -3.17 -8.61 -19.70
C TYR A 253 -2.70 -10.02 -19.35
N ASP A 254 -2.86 -10.95 -20.28
CA ASP A 254 -2.35 -12.31 -20.18
C ASP A 254 -1.55 -12.60 -21.45
N SER A 255 -0.25 -12.90 -21.32
CA SER A 255 0.54 -13.42 -22.43
C SER A 255 0.69 -14.94 -22.36
N THR A 256 0.60 -15.59 -23.51
CA THR A 256 0.83 -17.02 -23.66
C THR A 256 1.99 -17.23 -24.63
N VAL A 257 2.98 -17.99 -24.18
CA VAL A 257 4.11 -18.42 -25.00
C VAL A 257 3.73 -19.72 -25.70
N THR A 258 3.87 -19.75 -27.01
CA THR A 258 3.69 -20.96 -27.83
C THR A 258 5.04 -21.42 -28.35
N PRO A 259 5.31 -22.75 -28.38
CA PRO A 259 6.55 -23.30 -28.93
C PRO A 259 6.84 -22.79 -30.34
N GLN A 260 8.11 -22.83 -30.73
CA GLN A 260 8.56 -22.46 -32.07
C GLN A 260 7.85 -23.33 -33.12
N ALA A 261 7.14 -22.69 -34.06
CA ALA A 261 6.55 -23.38 -35.20
C ALA A 261 7.57 -23.56 -36.35
N THR A 262 7.32 -24.54 -37.23
CA THR A 262 8.14 -24.73 -38.45
C THR A 262 8.25 -23.43 -39.25
N GLY A 263 9.46 -23.02 -39.59
CA GLY A 263 9.74 -21.78 -40.31
C GLY A 263 9.89 -20.52 -39.45
N GLN A 264 9.64 -20.60 -38.13
CA GLN A 264 9.96 -19.53 -37.19
C GLN A 264 11.35 -19.75 -36.58
N ARG A 265 12.02 -18.66 -36.18
CA ARG A 265 13.36 -18.71 -35.54
C ARG A 265 13.31 -18.91 -34.02
N ALA A 266 12.17 -18.69 -33.39
CA ALA A 266 12.00 -18.70 -31.93
C ALA A 266 10.54 -18.98 -31.55
N PRO A 267 10.26 -19.34 -30.28
CA PRO A 267 8.92 -19.32 -29.72
C PRO A 267 8.23 -17.96 -29.91
N THR A 268 6.90 -17.97 -29.96
CA THR A 268 6.09 -16.74 -30.11
C THR A 268 5.28 -16.48 -28.85
N THR A 269 5.00 -15.21 -28.59
CA THR A 269 4.20 -14.78 -27.44
C THR A 269 3.03 -13.93 -27.94
N LYS A 270 1.81 -14.29 -27.55
CA LYS A 270 0.61 -13.52 -27.84
C LYS A 270 0.02 -13.00 -26.55
N THR A 271 -0.33 -11.71 -26.52
CA THR A 271 -0.94 -11.06 -25.37
C THR A 271 -2.42 -10.80 -25.63
N THR A 272 -3.28 -11.24 -24.72
CA THR A 272 -4.71 -10.93 -24.71
C THR A 272 -4.97 -9.84 -23.68
N ARG A 273 -5.73 -8.83 -24.08
CA ARG A 273 -6.21 -7.76 -23.20
C ARG A 273 -7.69 -7.97 -22.91
N THR A 274 -8.03 -8.08 -21.64
CA THR A 274 -9.40 -8.31 -21.16
C THR A 274 -9.83 -7.13 -20.30
N LYS A 275 -10.94 -6.48 -20.66
CA LYS A 275 -11.56 -5.46 -19.80
C LYS A 275 -12.26 -6.13 -18.63
N ILE A 276 -11.95 -5.71 -17.41
CA ILE A 276 -12.58 -6.20 -16.19
C ILE A 276 -13.80 -5.30 -15.91
N THR A 277 -15.00 -5.83 -16.15
CA THR A 277 -16.27 -5.08 -16.06
C THR A 277 -17.05 -5.38 -14.78
N LYS A 278 -16.67 -6.44 -14.07
CA LYS A 278 -17.20 -6.83 -12.77
C LYS A 278 -16.07 -7.01 -11.79
N GLU A 279 -16.40 -7.00 -10.51
CA GLU A 279 -15.44 -7.23 -9.43
C GLU A 279 -14.64 -8.50 -9.66
N LEU A 280 -13.39 -8.46 -9.23
CA LEU A 280 -12.40 -9.49 -9.52
C LEU A 280 -11.60 -9.81 -8.27
N ALA A 281 -11.36 -11.09 -8.04
CA ALA A 281 -10.24 -11.56 -7.22
C ALA A 281 -9.24 -12.23 -8.17
N GLY A 282 -7.97 -11.84 -8.11
CA GLY A 282 -6.97 -12.20 -9.10
C GLY A 282 -5.60 -12.47 -8.49
N ASP A 283 -4.88 -13.40 -9.10
CA ASP A 283 -3.53 -13.80 -8.71
C ASP A 283 -2.51 -13.38 -9.77
N SER A 284 -1.44 -12.75 -9.31
CA SER A 284 -0.25 -12.51 -10.10
C SER A 284 0.32 -13.86 -10.55
N LYS A 285 0.75 -13.92 -11.80
CA LYS A 285 1.41 -15.09 -12.38
C LYS A 285 2.30 -14.65 -13.51
N ASN A 286 3.14 -15.55 -14.00
CA ASN A 286 3.98 -15.29 -15.16
C ASN A 286 3.14 -14.72 -16.31
N TYR A 287 3.58 -13.58 -16.86
CA TYR A 287 2.92 -12.88 -17.96
C TYR A 287 1.47 -12.42 -17.71
N ARG A 288 1.06 -12.27 -16.44
CA ARG A 288 -0.20 -11.59 -16.09
C ARG A 288 0.05 -10.31 -15.32
N TRP A 289 -0.65 -9.26 -15.71
CA TRP A 289 -0.65 -7.98 -15.00
C TRP A 289 -1.95 -7.21 -15.25
N TRP A 290 -2.16 -6.14 -14.48
CA TRP A 290 -3.33 -5.28 -14.59
C TRP A 290 -2.95 -3.82 -14.70
N ARG A 291 -3.84 -3.02 -15.28
CA ARG A 291 -3.77 -1.56 -15.19
C ARG A 291 -5.13 -0.93 -14.92
N VAL A 292 -5.09 0.22 -14.26
CA VAL A 292 -6.22 1.13 -14.14
C VAL A 292 -6.08 2.21 -15.21
N VAL A 293 -7.11 2.36 -16.04
CA VAL A 293 -7.12 3.21 -17.24
C VAL A 293 -8.10 4.36 -17.04
N SER A 294 -7.63 5.57 -17.32
CA SER A 294 -8.40 6.80 -17.29
C SER A 294 -9.52 6.76 -18.32
N ALA A 295 -10.72 7.16 -17.92
CA ALA A 295 -11.84 7.40 -18.83
C ALA A 295 -11.88 8.85 -19.35
N ALA A 296 -11.01 9.73 -18.87
CA ALA A 296 -11.07 11.17 -19.12
C ALA A 296 -9.86 11.72 -19.86
N GLY A 297 -8.64 11.32 -19.46
CA GLY A 297 -7.41 11.91 -19.96
C GLY A 297 -6.61 11.01 -20.88
N LYS A 298 -5.92 11.66 -21.82
CA LYS A 298 -4.98 11.05 -22.76
C LYS A 298 -3.64 11.75 -22.67
N ASN A 299 -2.56 11.07 -23.02
CA ASN A 299 -1.27 11.71 -23.25
C ASN A 299 -1.28 12.48 -24.59
N LYS A 300 -0.14 13.11 -24.92
CA LYS A 300 0.02 13.92 -26.14
C LYS A 300 -0.08 13.09 -27.44
N ASP A 301 0.06 11.77 -27.35
CA ASP A 301 -0.07 10.84 -28.50
C ASP A 301 -1.48 10.24 -28.60
N GLY A 302 -2.41 10.66 -27.74
CA GLY A 302 -3.80 10.20 -27.77
C GLY A 302 -4.04 8.84 -27.10
N HIS A 303 -3.06 8.26 -26.42
CA HIS A 303 -3.23 7.06 -25.61
C HIS A 303 -3.90 7.42 -24.28
N ALA A 304 -4.83 6.57 -23.81
CA ALA A 304 -5.47 6.77 -22.52
C ALA A 304 -4.43 6.64 -21.40
N ARG A 305 -4.38 7.63 -20.49
CA ARG A 305 -3.45 7.57 -19.36
C ARG A 305 -3.84 6.43 -18.44
N SER A 306 -2.85 5.71 -17.92
CA SER A 306 -3.09 4.57 -17.04
C SER A 306 -1.97 4.37 -16.03
N TYR A 307 -2.25 3.56 -15.02
CA TYR A 307 -1.25 3.06 -14.08
C TYR A 307 -1.30 1.54 -14.07
N GLU A 308 -0.15 0.93 -14.32
CA GLU A 308 0.07 -0.51 -14.19
C GLU A 308 0.26 -0.89 -12.73
N ILE A 309 -0.35 -1.99 -12.30
CA ILE A 309 -0.10 -2.59 -10.99
C ILE A 309 1.12 -3.51 -11.14
N VAL A 310 2.15 -3.26 -10.33
CA VAL A 310 3.41 -4.00 -10.30
C VAL A 310 3.51 -4.70 -8.93
N PRO A 311 3.04 -5.95 -8.81
CA PRO A 311 3.09 -6.70 -7.55
C PRO A 311 4.53 -6.89 -7.08
N GLY A 312 4.75 -6.79 -5.77
CA GLY A 312 6.02 -7.21 -5.17
C GLY A 312 6.06 -8.70 -4.87
N PRO A 313 7.20 -9.20 -4.34
CA PRO A 313 7.30 -10.56 -3.83
C PRO A 313 6.26 -10.80 -2.72
N THR A 314 5.61 -11.96 -2.75
CA THR A 314 4.55 -12.30 -1.79
C THR A 314 4.60 -13.79 -1.45
N THR A 315 4.47 -14.10 -0.17
CA THR A 315 4.19 -15.44 0.34
C THR A 315 2.74 -15.47 0.81
N LYS A 316 1.85 -15.97 -0.04
CA LYS A 316 0.41 -16.03 0.25
C LYS A 316 0.11 -16.93 1.44
N TYR A 317 -0.64 -16.42 2.41
CA TYR A 317 -1.25 -17.22 3.47
C TYR A 317 -2.63 -17.74 3.03
N PRO A 318 -2.84 -19.05 2.81
CA PRO A 318 -4.11 -19.57 2.30
C PRO A 318 -5.17 -19.84 3.39
N GLY A 319 -4.86 -19.59 4.67
CA GLY A 319 -5.69 -19.98 5.82
C GLY A 319 -7.00 -19.18 5.99
N ARG A 320 -7.10 -18.02 5.34
CA ARG A 320 -8.33 -17.21 5.29
C ARG A 320 -8.74 -16.93 3.85
N ARG A 321 -10.05 -16.82 3.58
CA ARG A 321 -10.55 -16.60 2.20
C ARG A 321 -10.11 -15.24 1.62
N PHE A 322 -10.02 -14.22 2.45
CA PHE A 322 -9.61 -12.86 2.04
C PHE A 322 -8.11 -12.71 1.78
N THR A 323 -7.27 -13.68 2.18
CA THR A 323 -5.83 -13.69 1.92
C THR A 323 -5.42 -14.57 0.74
N LYS A 324 -6.38 -15.23 0.06
CA LYS A 324 -6.07 -16.22 -1.00
C LYS A 324 -5.60 -15.61 -2.32
N HIS A 325 -5.90 -14.34 -2.57
CA HIS A 325 -5.56 -13.68 -3.82
C HIS A 325 -4.61 -12.50 -3.59
N ASP A 326 -3.79 -12.20 -4.60
CA ASP A 326 -2.83 -11.08 -4.56
C ASP A 326 -3.53 -9.73 -4.78
N LEU A 327 -4.62 -9.72 -5.53
CA LEU A 327 -5.35 -8.53 -5.95
C LEU A 327 -6.85 -8.75 -5.86
N TYR A 328 -7.57 -7.74 -5.36
CA TYR A 328 -9.02 -7.64 -5.48
C TYR A 328 -9.38 -6.30 -6.15
N VAL A 329 -10.41 -6.30 -6.98
CA VAL A 329 -11.03 -5.08 -7.53
C VAL A 329 -12.49 -5.09 -7.11
N THR A 330 -12.87 -4.14 -6.25
CA THR A 330 -14.26 -3.97 -5.83
C THR A 330 -14.87 -2.73 -6.46
N GLN A 331 -16.19 -2.68 -6.54
CA GLN A 331 -16.87 -1.43 -6.84
C GLN A 331 -16.78 -0.52 -5.60
N TYR A 332 -16.46 0.76 -5.78
CA TYR A 332 -16.39 1.70 -4.66
C TYR A 332 -17.66 1.66 -3.83
N ASN A 333 -17.45 1.46 -2.54
CA ASN A 333 -18.43 1.55 -1.49
C ASN A 333 -17.76 2.24 -0.28
N LYS A 334 -18.42 3.26 0.27
CA LYS A 334 -17.91 4.03 1.41
C LYS A 334 -17.71 3.18 2.68
N CYS A 335 -18.36 2.02 2.73
CA CYS A 335 -18.33 1.09 3.86
C CYS A 335 -17.21 0.06 3.79
N GLU A 336 -16.59 -0.11 2.63
CA GLU A 336 -15.55 -1.11 2.39
C GLU A 336 -14.19 -0.45 2.60
N LEU A 337 -13.72 -0.45 3.85
CA LEU A 337 -12.54 0.29 4.27
C LEU A 337 -11.36 -0.61 4.65
N PHE A 338 -11.62 -1.79 5.22
CA PHE A 338 -10.60 -2.74 5.68
C PHE A 338 -10.79 -4.14 5.11
N ALA A 339 -9.71 -4.80 4.69
CA ALA A 339 -9.78 -6.07 3.95
C ALA A 339 -10.35 -7.25 4.76
N SER A 340 -10.30 -7.17 6.09
CA SER A 340 -10.91 -8.09 7.06
C SER A 340 -11.29 -7.31 8.32
N ASN A 341 -12.20 -7.90 9.11
CA ASN A 341 -12.72 -7.31 10.34
C ASN A 341 -13.10 -5.83 10.18
N ASN A 342 -13.72 -5.51 9.05
CA ASN A 342 -14.16 -4.17 8.73
C ASN A 342 -15.18 -3.69 9.78
N PRO A 343 -14.89 -2.62 10.54
CA PRO A 343 -15.70 -2.19 11.67
C PRO A 343 -17.10 -1.76 11.18
N GLY A 344 -18.12 -2.36 11.78
CA GLY A 344 -19.50 -2.25 11.30
C GLY A 344 -20.18 -0.95 11.75
N ASN A 345 -20.54 -0.11 10.79
CA ASN A 345 -21.67 0.84 10.91
C ASN A 345 -22.49 0.91 9.60
N CYS A 346 -22.38 -0.13 8.77
CA CYS A 346 -22.83 -0.14 7.39
C CYS A 346 -24.05 -1.03 7.12
N GLY A 347 -24.74 -1.45 8.18
CA GLY A 347 -25.91 -2.31 8.13
C GLY A 347 -25.58 -3.80 7.99
N ALA A 348 -26.58 -4.65 8.24
CA ALA A 348 -26.47 -6.08 8.06
C ALA A 348 -26.24 -6.43 6.58
N GLY A 349 -25.36 -7.40 6.30
CA GLY A 349 -25.09 -7.89 4.94
C GLY A 349 -24.03 -7.13 4.15
N ALA A 350 -23.42 -6.08 4.70
CA ALA A 350 -22.34 -5.33 4.04
C ALA A 350 -21.05 -6.14 3.80
N GLY A 351 -20.93 -7.34 4.39
CA GLY A 351 -19.69 -8.12 4.38
C GLY A 351 -18.61 -7.52 5.29
N SER A 352 -17.81 -8.36 5.93
CA SER A 352 -16.75 -7.94 6.85
C SER A 352 -15.35 -8.02 6.24
N SER A 353 -15.22 -8.51 5.00
CA SER A 353 -13.94 -8.77 4.33
C SER A 353 -14.05 -8.66 2.81
N VAL A 354 -12.91 -8.41 2.16
CA VAL A 354 -12.81 -8.15 0.72
C VAL A 354 -13.28 -9.31 -0.15
N ASP A 355 -13.14 -10.56 0.30
CA ASP A 355 -13.65 -11.74 -0.42
C ASP A 355 -15.18 -11.81 -0.46
N LYS A 356 -15.88 -11.10 0.43
CA LYS A 356 -17.35 -11.01 0.44
C LYS A 356 -17.86 -9.90 -0.46
N TRP A 357 -17.04 -8.88 -0.69
CA TRP A 357 -17.39 -7.75 -1.53
C TRP A 357 -17.27 -8.09 -2.99
N VAL A 358 -16.28 -8.90 -3.38
CA VAL A 358 -16.20 -9.48 -4.74
C VAL A 358 -17.33 -10.49 -4.95
N ASN A 359 -18.51 -9.97 -5.28
CA ASN A 359 -19.75 -10.73 -5.45
C ASN A 359 -20.30 -10.63 -6.87
N GLY A 360 -19.56 -10.00 -7.78
CA GLY A 360 -19.89 -9.88 -9.19
C GLY A 360 -20.60 -8.58 -9.55
N GLN A 361 -20.56 -7.57 -8.68
CA GLN A 361 -21.06 -6.23 -8.98
C GLN A 361 -20.33 -5.64 -10.19
N ALA A 362 -21.02 -4.80 -10.97
CA ALA A 362 -20.40 -4.09 -12.09
C ALA A 362 -19.48 -2.95 -11.60
N LEU A 363 -18.33 -2.79 -12.26
CA LEU A 363 -17.34 -1.77 -11.94
C LEU A 363 -17.60 -0.47 -12.73
N ASN A 364 -18.05 0.57 -12.02
CA ASN A 364 -18.17 1.94 -12.51
C ASN A 364 -17.18 2.90 -11.83
N HIS A 365 -16.73 2.57 -10.62
CA HIS A 365 -15.69 3.27 -9.86
C HIS A 365 -14.87 2.20 -9.16
N PRO A 366 -13.86 1.61 -9.83
CA PRO A 366 -13.10 0.50 -9.27
C PRO A 366 -12.16 0.96 -8.15
N VAL A 367 -12.13 0.18 -7.06
CA VAL A 367 -11.15 0.27 -5.97
C VAL A 367 -10.25 -0.94 -6.05
N VAL A 368 -8.94 -0.72 -6.03
CA VAL A 368 -7.94 -1.80 -6.05
C VAL A 368 -7.50 -2.10 -4.63
N TRP A 369 -7.51 -3.38 -4.27
CA TRP A 369 -6.94 -3.90 -3.05
C TRP A 369 -5.75 -4.79 -3.40
N MET A 370 -4.59 -4.52 -2.84
CA MET A 370 -3.41 -5.35 -3.02
C MET A 370 -3.05 -6.04 -1.72
N ASN A 371 -2.79 -7.34 -1.79
CA ASN A 371 -2.36 -8.19 -0.69
C ASN A 371 -0.93 -8.65 -0.94
N ILE A 372 -0.01 -8.30 -0.03
CA ILE A 372 1.36 -8.81 -0.03
C ILE A 372 1.59 -9.50 1.30
N GLY A 373 1.90 -10.79 1.22
CA GLY A 373 2.18 -11.64 2.37
C GLY A 373 3.67 -11.85 2.60
N PHE A 374 4.05 -12.01 3.85
CA PHE A 374 5.39 -12.40 4.30
C PHE A 374 5.25 -13.49 5.35
N HIS A 375 5.79 -14.68 5.10
CA HIS A 375 5.87 -15.74 6.10
C HIS A 375 7.19 -15.62 6.83
N HIS A 376 7.11 -15.32 8.12
CA HIS A 376 8.24 -15.06 8.97
C HIS A 376 8.60 -16.31 9.76
N ILE A 377 9.58 -17.05 9.25
CA ILE A 377 10.33 -18.03 10.02
C ILE A 377 11.54 -17.28 10.57
N ALA A 378 11.46 -16.90 11.85
CA ALA A 378 12.46 -16.05 12.48
C ALA A 378 13.86 -16.68 12.42
N ARG A 379 14.91 -15.85 12.36
CA ARG A 379 16.31 -16.27 12.50
C ARG A 379 16.93 -15.62 13.74
N ASP A 380 18.12 -16.06 14.12
CA ASP A 380 18.84 -15.46 15.26
C ASP A 380 19.07 -13.96 15.07
N GLU A 381 19.29 -13.50 13.83
CA GLU A 381 19.46 -12.08 13.51
C GLU A 381 18.17 -11.26 13.67
N ASP A 382 17.01 -11.90 13.73
CA ASP A 382 15.71 -11.23 13.86
C ASP A 382 15.33 -10.98 15.33
N GLN A 383 16.14 -11.46 16.29
CA GLN A 383 16.02 -11.05 17.70
C GLN A 383 16.24 -9.54 17.87
N GLN A 384 16.01 -9.02 19.07
CA GLN A 384 16.01 -7.57 19.31
C GLN A 384 17.41 -6.92 19.14
N PRO A 385 17.54 -5.84 18.34
CA PRO A 385 16.52 -5.26 17.45
C PRO A 385 16.39 -6.02 16.12
N MET A 386 15.16 -6.30 15.71
CA MET A 386 14.86 -7.02 14.47
C MET A 386 15.16 -6.14 13.24
N PRO A 387 15.94 -6.60 12.25
CA PRO A 387 16.12 -5.90 10.98
C PRO A 387 14.78 -5.64 10.28
N VAL A 388 14.69 -4.55 9.53
CA VAL A 388 13.45 -4.21 8.82
C VAL A 388 13.22 -5.17 7.66
N HIS A 389 12.09 -5.88 7.69
CA HIS A 389 11.58 -6.68 6.58
C HIS A 389 10.56 -5.88 5.79
N TRP A 390 10.85 -5.57 4.53
CA TRP A 390 9.97 -4.78 3.67
C TRP A 390 9.07 -5.66 2.82
N GLN A 391 7.77 -5.40 2.87
CA GLN A 391 6.79 -5.94 1.92
C GLN A 391 5.98 -4.82 1.28
N GLY A 392 5.66 -4.97 0.00
CA GLY A 392 5.06 -3.88 -0.76
C GLY A 392 4.88 -4.17 -2.23
N PHE A 393 4.41 -3.18 -2.96
CA PHE A 393 4.21 -3.22 -4.41
C PHE A 393 4.34 -1.82 -5.00
N SER A 394 4.29 -1.69 -6.32
CA SER A 394 4.29 -0.39 -6.99
C SER A 394 3.13 -0.24 -7.96
N ILE A 395 2.80 1.01 -8.27
CA ILE A 395 2.04 1.36 -9.46
C ILE A 395 2.92 2.21 -10.38
N ALA A 396 3.01 1.82 -11.65
CA ALA A 396 3.87 2.47 -12.62
C ALA A 396 3.04 3.22 -13.67
N PRO A 397 3.44 4.44 -14.07
CA PRO A 397 2.74 5.18 -15.10
C PRO A 397 2.84 4.42 -16.43
N ARG A 398 1.70 4.24 -17.09
CA ARG A 398 1.62 3.64 -18.42
C ARG A 398 0.80 4.55 -19.32
N ASP A 399 1.44 5.07 -20.36
CA ASP A 399 0.85 6.08 -21.25
C ASP A 399 0.42 7.37 -20.53
N VAL A 400 1.01 7.72 -19.36
CA VAL A 400 0.71 9.00 -18.67
C VAL A 400 1.27 10.18 -19.45
N THR A 401 2.52 10.03 -19.92
CA THR A 401 3.21 10.94 -20.84
C THR A 401 3.46 10.23 -22.16
N ALA A 402 3.76 10.99 -23.21
CA ALA A 402 4.04 10.46 -24.56
C ALA A 402 5.41 9.74 -24.63
N MET A 403 6.39 10.28 -23.92
CA MET A 403 7.71 9.68 -23.72
C MET A 403 8.02 9.61 -22.23
N ASN A 404 9.16 8.99 -21.87
CA ASN A 404 9.72 9.13 -20.53
C ASN A 404 9.73 10.63 -20.13
N PRO A 405 9.10 11.01 -18.99
CA PRO A 405 8.96 12.41 -18.57
C PRO A 405 10.31 13.11 -18.29
N LEU A 406 11.38 12.33 -18.14
CA LEU A 406 12.74 12.81 -17.90
C LEU A 406 13.60 12.83 -19.16
N THR A 407 13.02 12.54 -20.33
CA THR A 407 13.72 12.59 -21.63
C THR A 407 14.37 13.96 -21.84
N PRO A 408 15.68 14.02 -22.14
CA PRO A 408 16.35 15.27 -22.52
C PRO A 408 15.69 15.90 -23.74
N ALA A 409 15.66 17.24 -23.81
CA ALA A 409 15.06 17.97 -24.93
C ALA A 409 15.63 17.53 -26.29
N GLU A 410 16.94 17.26 -26.35
CA GLU A 410 17.64 16.77 -27.56
C GLU A 410 17.15 15.42 -28.08
N LEU A 411 16.46 14.63 -27.23
CA LEU A 411 15.88 13.34 -27.58
C LEU A 411 14.37 13.39 -27.77
N GLY A 412 13.73 14.56 -27.62
CA GLY A 412 12.27 14.69 -27.75
C GLY A 412 11.74 14.30 -29.13
N TRP A 413 12.55 14.45 -30.17
CA TRP A 413 12.20 14.02 -31.52
C TRP A 413 12.12 12.50 -31.68
N GLN A 414 12.53 11.68 -30.70
CA GLN A 414 12.49 10.22 -30.81
C GLN A 414 11.08 9.64 -30.59
N ASN A 415 10.09 10.46 -30.24
CA ASN A 415 8.74 9.97 -29.93
C ASN A 415 8.09 9.23 -31.11
N GLY A 416 7.99 7.91 -31.04
CA GLY A 416 7.42 7.09 -32.11
C GLY A 416 8.26 7.06 -33.41
N HIS A 417 9.46 7.62 -33.41
CA HIS A 417 10.36 7.58 -34.56
C HIS A 417 11.15 6.27 -34.55
N TRP A 418 11.08 5.52 -35.65
CA TRP A 418 11.66 4.18 -35.78
C TRP A 418 12.96 4.14 -36.60
N GLN A 419 13.31 5.25 -37.25
CA GLN A 419 14.55 5.32 -38.04
C GLN A 419 15.77 5.43 -37.12
N PRO A 420 16.87 4.71 -37.41
CA PRO A 420 18.15 4.90 -36.71
C PRO A 420 18.57 6.37 -36.79
N ARG A 421 19.31 6.90 -35.79
CA ARG A 421 19.82 8.27 -35.93
C ARG A 421 20.77 8.31 -37.14
N SER A 422 20.58 9.30 -38.00
CA SER A 422 21.49 9.61 -39.11
C SER A 422 22.82 10.12 -38.60
#